data_AF-A0A7C5GX49-F1
#
_entry.id   AF-A0A7C5GX49-F1
#
_cell.length_a   1.000
_cell.length_b   1.000
_cell.length_c   1.000
_cell.angle_alpha   90.00
_cell.angle_beta   90.00
_cell.angle_gamma   90.00
#
_symmetry.space_group_name_H-M   'P 1'
#
loop_
_entity.id
_entity.type
_entity.pdbx_description
1 polymer ?
#
loop_
_entity_poly.entity_id
_entity_poly.type
_entity_poly.pdbx_seq_one_letter_code
_entity_poly.pdbx_strand_id
1 'polypeptide(L)'
;MIYLLPSISATLGAILSFSLFRNKHKEVSVLASFLALMFSIFLLFEPDSFTAFFYVDSLSKIFLLMISCVYLGVVIFSIGYLEHSHGHLVKSYQYFSLLDIFVGVMLFSVTLNNFGLFWVSIEGTTFATALLVASEND
;
A
#
# COMPACT_ATOMS: atom_id res chain seq x y z
N MET A 1 -16.35 -0.37 -7.76
CA MET A 1 -15.57 0.90 -7.76
C MET A 1 -15.17 1.28 -6.34
N ILE A 2 -16.11 1.44 -5.40
CA ILE A 2 -15.82 1.79 -3.99
C ILE A 2 -14.81 0.86 -3.29
N TYR A 3 -14.82 -0.44 -3.59
CA TYR A 3 -13.91 -1.42 -2.98
C TYR A 3 -12.42 -1.22 -3.29
N LEU A 4 -12.12 -0.52 -4.39
CA LEU A 4 -10.75 -0.23 -4.79
C LEU A 4 -10.22 1.06 -4.17
N LEU A 5 -11.02 1.81 -3.42
CA LEU A 5 -10.59 3.07 -2.83
C LEU A 5 -9.31 2.93 -1.96
N PRO A 6 -9.17 1.92 -1.08
CA PRO A 6 -7.94 1.73 -0.31
C PRO A 6 -6.72 1.44 -1.19
N SER A 7 -6.86 0.55 -2.18
CA SER A 7 -5.75 0.18 -3.07
C SER A 7 -5.36 1.31 -4.03
N ILE A 8 -6.33 2.08 -4.53
CA ILE A 8 -6.11 3.28 -5.33
C ILE A 8 -5.38 4.34 -4.51
N SER A 9 -5.74 4.55 -3.24
CA SER A 9 -5.05 5.49 -2.36
C SER A 9 -3.55 5.19 -2.24
N ALA A 10 -3.22 3.93 -1.95
CA ALA A 10 -1.83 3.47 -1.81
C ALA A 10 -1.06 3.54 -3.14
N THR A 11 -1.65 3.07 -4.25
CA THR A 11 -0.99 3.12 -5.57
C THR A 11 -0.82 4.55 -6.12
N LEU A 12 -1.75 5.47 -5.81
CA LEU A 12 -1.57 6.89 -6.09
C LEU A 12 -0.44 7.50 -5.25
N GLY A 13 -0.33 7.11 -3.97
CA GLY A 13 0.81 7.46 -3.11
C GLY A 13 2.14 7.08 -3.74
N ALA A 14 2.24 5.85 -4.24
CA ALA A 14 3.40 5.34 -4.95
C ALA A 14 3.78 6.17 -6.18
N ILE A 15 2.81 6.49 -7.05
CA ILE A 15 3.03 7.24 -8.30
C ILE A 15 3.45 8.68 -7.98
N LEU A 16 2.79 9.32 -7.02
CA LEU A 16 3.10 10.69 -6.59
C LEU A 16 4.48 10.77 -5.93
N SER A 17 4.83 9.76 -5.12
CA SER A 17 6.14 9.60 -4.51
C SER A 17 7.21 9.25 -5.55
N PHE A 18 6.90 8.58 -6.65
CA PHE A 18 7.91 8.29 -7.68
C PHE A 18 8.17 9.48 -8.62
N SER A 19 7.10 10.14 -9.10
CA SER A 19 7.19 10.99 -10.29
C SER A 19 7.09 12.50 -10.02
N LEU A 20 6.29 12.95 -9.05
CA LEU A 20 5.79 14.35 -9.05
C LEU A 20 6.28 15.21 -7.87
N PHE A 21 6.63 14.62 -6.72
CA PHE A 21 7.04 15.36 -5.53
C PHE A 21 8.32 14.81 -4.89
N ARG A 22 9.47 15.00 -5.57
CA ARG A 22 10.76 14.45 -5.09
C ARG A 22 11.23 14.94 -3.70
N ASN A 23 10.58 15.96 -3.18
CA ASN A 23 10.91 16.57 -1.89
C ASN A 23 9.87 16.29 -0.80
N LYS A 24 8.70 15.70 -1.12
CA LYS A 24 7.57 15.52 -0.18
C LYS A 24 7.09 14.07 -0.02
N HIS A 25 7.93 13.09 -0.36
CA HIS A 25 7.58 11.64 -0.29
C HIS A 25 6.99 11.19 1.03
N LYS A 26 7.54 11.69 2.15
CA LYS A 26 7.07 11.40 3.51
C LYS A 26 5.62 11.84 3.68
N GLU A 27 5.31 13.08 3.34
CA GLU A 27 3.96 13.66 3.44
C GLU A 27 2.96 12.91 2.54
N VAL A 28 3.37 12.56 1.32
CA VAL A 28 2.54 11.81 0.37
C VAL A 28 2.18 10.42 0.91
N SER A 29 3.15 9.70 1.45
CA SER A 29 2.95 8.34 1.98
C SER A 29 2.09 8.37 3.25
N VAL A 30 2.25 9.39 4.10
CA VAL A 30 1.39 9.61 5.28
C VAL A 30 -0.05 9.88 4.85
N LEU A 31 -0.26 10.74 3.86
CA LEU A 31 -1.60 11.01 3.32
C LEU A 31 -2.21 9.74 2.69
N ALA A 32 -1.45 9.00 1.89
CA ALA A 32 -1.90 7.78 1.23
C ALA A 32 -2.31 6.69 2.23
N SER A 33 -1.50 6.48 3.27
CA SER A 33 -1.81 5.52 4.34
C SER A 33 -2.99 5.95 5.21
N PHE A 34 -3.10 7.23 5.53
CA PHE A 34 -4.25 7.75 6.26
C PHE A 34 -5.54 7.61 5.47
N LEU A 35 -5.54 7.98 4.19
CA LEU A 35 -6.69 7.82 3.30
C LEU A 35 -7.06 6.35 3.09
N ALA A 36 -6.07 5.47 2.93
CA ALA A 36 -6.30 4.02 2.83
C ALA A 36 -7.01 3.48 4.08
N LEU A 37 -6.59 3.90 5.27
CA LEU A 37 -7.23 3.52 6.52
C LEU A 37 -8.66 4.06 6.63
N MET A 38 -8.88 5.33 6.27
CA MET A 38 -10.21 5.93 6.25
C MET A 38 -11.16 5.19 5.30
N PHE A 39 -10.69 4.84 4.10
CA PHE A 39 -11.50 4.06 3.15
C PHE A 39 -11.76 2.63 3.63
N SER A 40 -10.78 1.98 4.26
CA SER A 40 -10.98 0.66 4.86
C SER A 40 -12.01 0.69 5.99
N ILE A 41 -12.01 1.73 6.83
CA ILE A 41 -13.02 1.92 7.88
C ILE A 41 -14.39 2.18 7.26
N PHE A 42 -14.47 3.04 6.24
CA PHE A 42 -15.72 3.32 5.53
C PHE A 42 -16.34 2.04 4.93
N LEU A 43 -15.52 1.17 4.36
CA LEU A 43 -15.95 -0.11 3.77
C LEU A 43 -16.55 -1.10 4.79
N LEU A 44 -16.29 -0.94 6.09
CA LEU A 44 -16.92 -1.79 7.12
C LEU A 44 -18.43 -1.56 7.21
N PHE A 45 -18.91 -0.36 6.88
CA PHE A 45 -20.32 -0.01 6.94
C PHE A 45 -21.08 -0.28 5.65
N GLU A 46 -20.35 -0.50 4.55
CA GLU A 46 -20.94 -0.86 3.27
C GLU A 46 -21.35 -2.35 3.26
N PRO A 47 -22.43 -2.72 2.55
CA PRO A 47 -22.83 -4.11 2.38
C PRO A 47 -21.75 -4.92 1.63
N ASP A 48 -21.79 -6.23 1.81
CA ASP A 48 -20.96 -7.16 1.05
C ASP A 48 -21.31 -7.07 -0.45
N SER A 49 -20.31 -7.27 -1.30
CA SER A 49 -20.49 -7.05 -2.73
C SER A 49 -19.71 -8.03 -3.57
N PHE A 50 -20.39 -8.47 -4.62
CA PHE A 50 -19.95 -9.53 -5.51
C PHE A 50 -20.12 -9.06 -6.94
N THR A 51 -18.99 -9.01 -7.66
CA THR A 51 -18.95 -8.70 -9.09
C THR A 51 -18.11 -9.76 -9.80
N ALA A 52 -18.11 -9.75 -11.13
CA ALA A 52 -17.33 -10.71 -11.92
C ALA A 52 -15.82 -10.68 -11.61
N PHE A 53 -15.28 -9.52 -11.21
CA PHE A 53 -13.85 -9.34 -10.96
C PHE A 53 -13.50 -9.08 -9.49
N PHE A 54 -14.43 -8.56 -8.69
CA PHE A 54 -14.19 -8.20 -7.29
C PHE A 54 -15.15 -8.91 -6.34
N TYR A 55 -14.59 -9.40 -5.24
CA TYR A 55 -15.29 -10.09 -4.17
C TYR A 55 -14.85 -9.44 -2.86
N VAL A 56 -15.78 -8.77 -2.17
CA VAL A 56 -15.51 -8.14 -0.88
C VAL A 56 -16.60 -8.57 0.09
N ASP A 57 -16.22 -9.49 0.97
CA ASP A 57 -17.02 -9.96 2.08
C ASP A 57 -16.50 -9.40 3.42
N SER A 58 -17.16 -9.80 4.49
CA SER A 58 -16.78 -9.44 5.86
C SER A 58 -15.33 -9.79 6.19
N LEU A 59 -14.80 -10.91 5.68
CA LEU A 59 -13.41 -11.31 5.90
C LEU A 59 -12.42 -10.39 5.17
N SER A 60 -12.70 -10.12 3.90
CA SER A 60 -11.88 -9.22 3.06
C SER A 60 -11.80 -7.82 3.67
N LYS A 61 -12.90 -7.32 4.23
CA LYS A 61 -12.94 -6.03 4.96
C LYS A 61 -12.02 -6.01 6.19
N ILE A 62 -11.97 -7.11 6.96
CA ILE A 62 -11.04 -7.23 8.10
C ILE A 62 -9.58 -7.17 7.63
N PHE A 63 -9.25 -7.84 6.53
CA PHE A 63 -7.90 -7.81 5.96
C PHE A 63 -7.54 -6.41 5.43
N LEU A 64 -8.45 -5.72 4.72
CA LEU A 64 -8.24 -4.34 4.27
C LEU A 64 -7.94 -3.41 5.45
N LEU A 65 -8.70 -3.54 6.54
CA LEU A 65 -8.46 -2.77 7.77
C LEU A 65 -7.10 -3.09 8.39
N MET A 66 -6.76 -4.37 8.52
CA MET A 66 -5.47 -4.81 9.09
C MET A 66 -4.30 -4.26 8.27
N ILE A 67 -4.31 -4.46 6.96
CA ILE A 67 -3.24 -4.02 6.06
C ILE A 67 -3.08 -2.50 6.11
N SER A 68 -4.19 -1.75 6.04
CA SER A 68 -4.14 -0.28 6.09
C SER A 68 -3.68 0.27 7.45
N CYS A 69 -4.03 -0.40 8.56
CA CYS A 69 -3.55 -0.05 9.89
C CYS A 69 -2.04 -0.26 10.01
N VAL A 70 -1.55 -1.43 9.58
CA VAL A 70 -0.11 -1.74 9.56
C VAL A 70 0.63 -0.76 8.64
N TYR A 71 0.07 -0.45 7.47
CA TYR A 71 0.66 0.51 6.53
C TYR A 71 0.91 1.88 7.17
N LEU A 72 -0.09 2.45 7.85
CA LEU A 72 0.08 3.73 8.56
C LEU A 72 1.16 3.63 9.65
N GLY A 73 1.16 2.54 10.42
CA GLY A 73 2.19 2.31 11.45
C GLY A 73 3.61 2.24 10.86
N VAL A 74 3.78 1.51 9.75
CA VAL A 74 5.06 1.37 9.06
C VAL A 74 5.51 2.71 8.48
N VAL A 75 4.63 3.50 7.85
CA VAL A 75 5.00 4.82 7.31
C VAL A 75 5.51 5.75 8.42
N ILE A 76 4.82 5.83 9.56
CA ILE A 76 5.22 6.66 10.69
C ILE A 76 6.57 6.20 11.25
N PHE A 77 6.73 4.89 11.45
CA PHE A 77 7.99 4.32 11.94
C PHE A 77 9.15 4.59 10.99
N SER A 78 8.92 4.44 9.69
CA SER A 78 9.93 4.60 8.64
C SER A 78 10.47 6.02 8.55
N ILE A 79 9.66 7.04 8.84
CA ILE A 79 10.11 8.43 8.89
C ILE A 79 11.19 8.58 9.96
N GLY A 80 10.94 8.10 11.18
CA GLY A 80 11.90 8.17 12.28
C GLY A 80 13.16 7.34 12.01
N TYR A 81 12.99 6.14 11.44
CA TYR A 81 14.09 5.25 11.09
C TYR A 81 15.05 5.86 10.05
N LEU A 82 14.52 6.42 8.97
CA LEU A 82 15.32 7.01 7.89
C LEU A 82 15.96 8.35 8.30
N GLU A 83 15.41 9.06 9.27
CA GLU A 83 16.02 10.29 9.80
C GLU A 83 17.21 10.01 10.73
N HIS A 84 17.17 8.90 11.49
CA HIS A 84 18.28 8.49 12.36
C HIS A 84 19.37 7.70 11.63
N SER A 85 19.05 7.14 10.47
CA SER A 85 20.00 6.42 9.63
C SER A 85 20.85 7.43 8.87
N HIS A 86 21.98 7.86 9.46
CA HIS A 86 22.91 8.83 8.91
C HIS A 86 23.54 8.36 7.58
N GLY A 87 22.84 8.59 6.47
CA GLY A 87 23.42 8.77 5.14
C GLY A 87 23.82 7.52 4.35
N HIS A 88 23.49 6.31 4.78
CA HIS A 88 23.99 5.09 4.12
C HIS A 88 22.96 4.17 3.47
N LEU A 89 21.65 4.42 3.68
CA LEU A 89 20.63 3.41 3.40
C LEU A 89 19.51 4.03 2.57
N VAL A 90 19.51 3.76 1.26
CA VAL A 90 18.48 4.10 0.26
C VAL A 90 18.21 5.59 0.03
N LYS A 91 17.94 5.98 -1.23
CA LYS A 91 17.28 7.26 -1.47
C LYS A 91 15.86 7.15 -0.89
N SER A 92 15.58 7.84 0.22
CA SER A 92 14.31 7.80 0.98
C SER A 92 13.04 7.77 0.11
N TYR A 93 13.05 8.43 -1.05
CA TYR A 93 11.94 8.37 -2.00
C TYR A 93 11.66 6.99 -2.61
N GLN A 94 12.71 6.22 -2.94
CA GLN A 94 12.58 4.88 -3.51
C GLN A 94 11.94 3.97 -2.48
N TYR A 95 12.40 4.03 -1.23
CA TYR A 95 11.81 3.29 -0.13
C TYR A 95 10.30 3.54 -0.01
N PHE A 96 9.89 4.81 0.13
CA PHE A 96 8.47 5.15 0.28
C PHE A 96 7.64 4.78 -0.96
N SER A 97 8.17 4.99 -2.16
CA SER A 97 7.47 4.61 -3.39
C SER A 97 7.26 3.10 -3.51
N LEU A 98 8.30 2.29 -3.24
CA LEU A 98 8.20 0.84 -3.28
C LEU A 98 7.29 0.30 -2.16
N LEU A 99 7.33 0.91 -0.98
CA LEU A 99 6.45 0.58 0.13
C LEU A 99 4.97 0.84 -0.22
N ASP A 100 4.67 1.99 -0.82
CA ASP A 100 3.33 2.32 -1.29
C ASP A 100 2.85 1.35 -2.40
N ILE A 101 3.75 0.95 -3.32
CA ILE A 101 3.44 -0.08 -4.34
C ILE A 101 3.11 -1.40 -3.68
N PHE A 102 3.97 -1.85 -2.77
CA PHE A 102 3.81 -3.12 -2.06
C PHE A 102 2.43 -3.19 -1.37
N VAL A 103 2.09 -2.15 -0.59
CA VAL A 103 0.80 -2.09 0.10
C VAL A 103 -0.36 -1.96 -0.90
N GLY A 104 -0.21 -1.17 -1.96
CA GLY A 104 -1.24 -1.03 -3.00
C GLY A 104 -1.61 -2.36 -3.66
N VAL A 105 -0.60 -3.16 -4.02
CA VAL A 105 -0.79 -4.50 -4.59
C VAL A 105 -1.37 -5.46 -3.55
N MET A 106 -0.94 -5.37 -2.29
CA MET A 106 -1.47 -6.20 -1.20
C MET A 106 -2.94 -5.90 -0.89
N LEU A 107 -3.34 -4.62 -0.88
CA LEU A 107 -4.76 -4.24 -0.72
C LEU A 107 -5.59 -4.69 -1.93
N PHE A 108 -5.02 -4.63 -3.14
CA PHE A 108 -5.69 -5.09 -4.35
C PHE A 108 -5.95 -6.60 -4.31
N SER A 109 -4.97 -7.41 -3.88
CA SER A 109 -5.08 -8.87 -3.88
C SER A 109 -6.30 -9.37 -3.08
N VAL A 110 -6.59 -8.72 -1.95
CA VAL A 110 -7.71 -9.09 -1.05
C VAL A 110 -9.08 -8.78 -1.65
N THR A 111 -9.16 -7.91 -2.66
CA THR A 111 -10.44 -7.51 -3.27
C THR A 111 -10.83 -8.33 -4.50
N LEU A 112 -9.98 -9.26 -4.93
CA LEU A 112 -10.12 -9.96 -6.21
C LEU A 112 -10.96 -11.23 -6.12
N ASN A 113 -11.80 -11.44 -7.13
CA ASN A 113 -12.59 -12.67 -7.31
C ASN A 113 -11.96 -13.65 -8.33
N ASN A 114 -10.84 -13.28 -8.96
CA ASN A 114 -10.19 -14.08 -9.98
C ASN A 114 -8.86 -14.62 -9.47
N PHE A 115 -8.72 -15.94 -9.39
CA PHE A 115 -7.51 -16.61 -8.91
C PHE A 115 -6.24 -16.25 -9.71
N GLY A 116 -6.37 -16.01 -11.03
CA GLY A 116 -5.23 -15.58 -11.85
C GLY A 116 -4.73 -14.19 -11.46
N LEU A 117 -5.64 -13.22 -11.32
CA LEU A 117 -5.26 -11.87 -10.87
C LEU A 117 -4.78 -11.86 -9.42
N PHE A 118 -5.38 -12.67 -8.56
CA PHE A 118 -4.93 -12.86 -7.17
C PHE A 118 -3.49 -13.37 -7.13
N TRP A 119 -3.17 -14.41 -7.91
CA TRP A 119 -1.82 -14.96 -8.00
C TRP A 119 -0.81 -13.92 -8.50
N VAL A 120 -1.14 -13.19 -9.58
CA VAL A 120 -0.30 -12.10 -10.09
C VAL A 120 -0.07 -11.02 -9.03
N SER A 121 -1.09 -10.72 -8.21
CA SER A 121 -0.96 -9.72 -7.15
C SER A 121 -0.04 -10.21 -6.04
N ILE A 122 -0.13 -11.48 -5.64
CA ILE A 122 0.80 -12.06 -4.65
C ILE A 122 2.24 -12.01 -5.17
N GLU A 123 2.49 -12.41 -6.42
CA GLU A 123 3.83 -12.30 -7.01
C GLU A 123 4.28 -10.84 -7.17
N GLY A 124 3.35 -9.91 -7.39
CA GLY A 124 3.63 -8.48 -7.35
C GLY A 124 4.14 -8.03 -5.99
N THR A 125 3.62 -8.58 -4.89
CA THR A 125 4.10 -8.28 -3.54
C THR A 125 5.49 -8.85 -3.27
N THR A 126 5.81 -10.05 -3.77
CA THR A 126 7.15 -10.64 -3.63
C THR A 126 8.19 -9.88 -4.46
N PHE A 127 7.81 -9.43 -5.66
CA PHE A 127 8.67 -8.57 -6.47
C PHE A 127 8.95 -7.22 -5.79
N ALA A 128 7.93 -6.57 -5.22
CA ALA A 128 8.09 -5.30 -4.53
C ALA A 128 8.97 -5.42 -3.27
N THR A 129 8.84 -6.50 -2.50
CA THR A 129 9.73 -6.72 -1.33
C THR A 129 11.16 -7.05 -1.73
N ALA A 130 11.36 -7.84 -2.78
CA ALA A 130 12.70 -8.11 -3.31
C ALA A 130 13.40 -6.80 -3.72
N LEU A 131 12.68 -5.87 -4.35
CA LEU A 131 13.22 -4.55 -4.68
C LEU A 131 13.50 -3.68 -3.45
N LEU A 132 12.64 -3.73 -2.42
CA LEU A 132 12.88 -3.01 -1.16
C LEU A 132 14.18 -3.48 -0.49
N VAL A 133 14.37 -4.80 -0.41
CA VAL A 133 15.58 -5.40 0.18
C VAL A 133 16.80 -5.10 -0.68
N ALA A 134 16.70 -5.18 -2.01
CA ALA A 134 17.80 -4.85 -2.90
C ALA A 134 18.22 -3.38 -2.78
N SER A 135 17.26 -2.47 -2.58
CA SER A 135 17.54 -1.03 -2.48
C SER A 135 18.35 -0.64 -1.25
N GLU A 136 18.35 -1.47 -0.21
CA GLU A 136 19.13 -1.31 1.03
C GLU A 136 20.59 -1.74 0.87
N ASN A 137 20.88 -2.64 -0.07
CA ASN A 137 22.17 -3.32 -0.19
C ASN A 137 23.12 -2.66 -1.21
N ASP A 138 22.74 -1.50 -1.77
CA ASP A 138 23.52 -0.66 -2.70
C ASP A 138 23.99 0.64 -2.02
#